data_AF-A0A0C9W2U4-F1
#
_entry.id   AF-A0A0C9W2U4-F1
#
_cell.length_a   1.000
_cell.length_b   1.000
_cell.length_c   1.000
_cell.angle_alpha   90.00
_cell.angle_beta   90.00
_cell.angle_gamma   90.00
#
_symmetry.space_group_name_H-M   'P 1'
#
loop_
_entity.id
_entity.type
_entity.pdbx_description
1 polymer ?
#
loop_
_entity_poly.entity_id
_entity_poly.type
_entity_poly.pdbx_seq_one_letter_code
_entity_poly.pdbx_strand_id
1 'polypeptide(L)'
;MALTIFDLTVGALLLGTLVSTFLFGIVFLQFYIYCRSSSRDPLWLRGMVCGLIYYLLETAHTLATWSEVYRISVTFYGQPVAIERNNVGVSLLFAFSGLIGCIVQAYYGYRILVISKNWVIPIIIWFGGILRIAFAETLAIFPFQTPTITYFSEHYVWLLLVPLGIQVFMDILNAGALCYYLWRGRSTNATISGWVECKV
;
A
#
# COMPACT_ATOMS: atom_id res chain seq x y z
N MET A 1 28.84 17.06 -9.49
CA MET A 1 27.89 16.27 -10.31
C MET A 1 27.57 14.92 -9.69
N ALA A 2 28.53 14.16 -9.13
CA ALA A 2 28.23 12.93 -8.40
C ALA A 2 27.43 13.16 -7.09
N LEU A 3 27.82 14.15 -6.28
CA LEU A 3 27.12 14.49 -5.03
C LEU A 3 25.63 14.81 -5.25
N THR A 4 25.31 15.57 -6.30
CA THR A 4 23.92 15.92 -6.64
C THR A 4 23.06 14.73 -7.05
N ILE A 5 23.66 13.67 -7.63
CA ILE A 5 22.95 12.45 -8.04
C ILE A 5 22.69 11.55 -6.83
N PHE A 6 23.63 11.46 -5.89
CA PHE A 6 23.44 10.75 -4.63
C PHE A 6 22.36 11.40 -3.76
N ASP A 7 22.36 12.73 -3.65
CA ASP A 7 21.31 13.47 -2.93
C ASP A 7 19.92 13.25 -3.55
N LEU A 8 19.83 13.22 -4.88
CA LEU A 8 18.55 13.02 -5.56
C LEU A 8 18.01 11.59 -5.43
N THR A 9 18.88 10.57 -5.40
CA THR A 9 18.46 9.16 -5.39
C THR A 9 18.37 8.59 -3.99
N VAL A 10 19.47 8.58 -3.24
CA VAL A 10 19.54 8.05 -1.87
C VAL A 10 18.80 8.98 -0.91
N GLY A 11 18.90 10.30 -1.10
CA GLY A 11 18.16 11.27 -0.30
C GLY A 11 16.64 11.16 -0.50
N ALA A 12 16.17 11.00 -1.74
CA ALA A 12 14.75 10.76 -2.01
C ALA A 12 14.26 9.43 -1.43
N LEU A 13 15.07 8.37 -1.52
CA LEU A 13 14.74 7.08 -0.91
C LEU A 13 14.60 7.22 0.62
N LEU A 14 15.56 7.88 1.28
CA LEU A 14 15.51 8.14 2.72
C LEU A 14 14.24 8.92 3.10
N LEU A 15 13.95 10.02 2.43
CA LEU A 15 12.73 10.81 2.69
C LEU A 15 11.46 9.98 2.46
N GLY A 16 11.41 9.19 1.39
CA GLY A 16 10.31 8.28 1.11
C GLY A 16 10.10 7.27 2.23
N THR A 17 11.17 6.70 2.79
CA THR A 17 11.06 5.76 3.92
C THR A 17 10.61 6.42 5.22
N LEU A 18 10.99 7.67 5.49
CA LEU A 18 10.51 8.43 6.65
C LEU A 18 9.00 8.69 6.53
N VAL A 19 8.55 9.12 5.36
CA VAL A 19 7.11 9.33 5.08
C VAL A 19 6.34 8.00 5.20
N SER A 20 6.86 6.92 4.62
CA SER A 20 6.25 5.59 4.71
C SER A 20 6.13 5.12 6.16
N THR A 21 7.15 5.38 6.99
CA THR A 21 7.16 5.06 8.42
C THR A 21 6.09 5.83 9.18
N PHE A 22 5.91 7.12 8.86
CA PHE A 22 4.87 7.93 9.46
C PHE A 22 3.46 7.40 9.10
N LEU A 23 3.24 7.04 7.83
CA LEU A 23 1.99 6.44 7.37
C LEU A 23 1.71 5.09 8.04
N PHE A 24 2.75 4.27 8.25
CA PHE A 24 2.64 3.04 9.04
C PHE A 24 2.13 3.30 10.46
N GLY A 25 2.58 4.38 11.11
CA GLY A 25 2.05 4.81 12.40
C GLY A 25 0.55 5.12 12.39
N ILE A 26 0.04 5.71 11.31
CA ILE A 26 -1.41 5.95 11.13
C ILE A 26 -2.17 4.62 10.98
N VAL A 27 -1.65 3.71 10.16
CA VAL A 27 -2.23 2.37 9.98
C VAL A 27 -2.25 1.60 11.31
N PHE A 28 -1.20 1.71 12.11
CA PHE A 28 -1.17 1.12 13.45
C PHE A 28 -2.25 1.70 14.37
N LEU A 29 -2.47 3.02 14.33
CA LEU A 29 -3.54 3.65 15.10
C LEU A 29 -4.92 3.16 14.63
N GLN A 30 -5.14 3.04 13.32
CA GLN A 30 -6.38 2.49 12.77
C GLN A 30 -6.62 1.07 13.26
N PHE A 31 -5.57 0.23 13.28
CA PHE A 31 -5.64 -1.11 13.83
C PHE A 31 -5.98 -1.12 15.33
N TYR A 32 -5.33 -0.27 16.13
CA TYR A 32 -5.60 -0.14 17.56
C TYR A 32 -7.06 0.27 17.86
N ILE A 33 -7.56 1.28 17.15
CA ILE A 33 -8.96 1.73 17.27
C ILE A 33 -9.93 0.60 16.90
N TYR A 34 -9.63 -0.14 15.83
CA TYR A 34 -10.44 -1.28 15.40
C TYR A 34 -10.51 -2.37 16.48
N CYS A 35 -9.36 -2.76 17.04
CA CYS A 35 -9.27 -3.74 18.13
C CYS A 35 -10.10 -3.33 19.36
N ARG A 36 -10.15 -2.03 19.66
CA ARG A 36 -10.88 -1.50 20.82
C ARG A 36 -12.39 -1.36 20.57
N SER A 37 -12.79 -1.00 19.35
CA SER A 37 -14.20 -0.75 19.01
C SER A 37 -14.99 -2.01 18.65
N SER A 38 -14.34 -3.06 18.15
CA SER A 38 -15.01 -4.25 17.61
C SER A 38 -15.24 -5.33 18.68
N SER A 39 -16.28 -5.18 19.50
CA SER A 39 -16.74 -6.23 20.42
C SER A 39 -17.68 -7.26 19.74
N ARG A 40 -18.26 -6.97 18.55
CA ARG A 40 -19.33 -7.78 17.93
C ARG A 40 -19.24 -8.02 16.42
N ASP A 41 -18.17 -7.61 15.72
CA ASP A 41 -18.08 -7.84 14.28
C ASP A 41 -17.74 -9.32 13.93
N PRO A 42 -18.31 -9.87 12.83
CA PRO A 42 -18.19 -11.28 12.49
C PRO A 42 -16.72 -11.70 12.29
N LEU A 43 -16.38 -12.91 12.74
CA LEU A 43 -15.01 -13.46 12.77
C LEU A 43 -14.29 -13.44 11.42
N TRP A 44 -14.99 -13.45 10.29
CA TRP A 44 -14.40 -13.31 8.95
C TRP A 44 -14.02 -11.86 8.62
N LEU A 45 -14.78 -10.87 9.11
CA LEU A 45 -14.38 -9.45 9.14
C LEU A 45 -13.34 -9.16 10.23
N ARG A 46 -13.10 -10.10 11.14
CA ARG A 46 -12.07 -10.03 12.18
C ARG A 46 -10.79 -10.79 11.78
N GLY A 47 -10.92 -11.77 10.87
CA GLY A 47 -9.89 -12.72 10.46
C GLY A 47 -9.39 -12.56 9.02
N MET A 48 -10.24 -12.19 8.06
CA MET A 48 -9.80 -11.85 6.69
C MET A 48 -9.39 -10.39 6.54
N VAL A 49 -9.78 -9.54 7.50
CA VAL A 49 -9.53 -8.10 7.51
C VAL A 49 -8.38 -7.78 8.47
N CYS A 50 -7.24 -7.39 7.90
CA CYS A 50 -6.35 -6.32 8.36
C CYS A 50 -5.73 -6.32 9.78
N GLY A 51 -6.00 -7.26 10.67
CA GLY A 51 -5.62 -7.09 12.07
C GLY A 51 -4.16 -7.45 12.41
N LEU A 52 -3.85 -8.76 12.35
CA LEU A 52 -2.54 -9.26 12.81
C LEU A 52 -1.63 -9.66 11.65
N ILE A 53 -2.09 -10.49 10.71
CA ILE A 53 -1.25 -10.97 9.60
C ILE A 53 -0.84 -9.80 8.70
N TYR A 54 -1.80 -8.99 8.26
CA TYR A 54 -1.53 -7.76 7.52
C TYR A 54 -0.54 -6.86 8.28
N TYR A 55 -0.78 -6.65 9.57
CA TYR A 55 0.09 -5.82 10.39
C TYR A 55 1.51 -6.40 10.53
N LEU A 56 1.65 -7.72 10.67
CA LEU A 56 2.95 -8.40 10.70
C LEU A 56 3.66 -8.29 9.35
N LEU A 57 2.96 -8.44 8.24
CA LEU A 57 3.49 -8.21 6.89
C LEU A 57 3.95 -6.75 6.73
N GLU A 58 3.13 -5.78 7.12
CA GLU A 58 3.45 -4.35 7.02
C GLU A 58 4.65 -3.98 7.90
N THR A 59 4.72 -4.56 9.10
CA THR A 59 5.85 -4.40 10.02
C THR A 59 7.12 -5.00 9.43
N ALA A 60 7.03 -6.22 8.87
CA ALA A 60 8.16 -6.88 8.23
C ALA A 60 8.66 -6.11 7.00
N HIS A 61 7.74 -5.60 6.17
CA HIS A 61 8.05 -4.76 5.03
C HIS A 61 8.74 -3.45 5.48
N THR A 62 8.21 -2.79 6.51
CA THR A 62 8.79 -1.54 7.05
C THR A 62 10.19 -1.77 7.62
N LEU A 63 10.40 -2.86 8.39
CA LEU A 63 11.71 -3.22 8.92
C LEU A 63 12.71 -3.57 7.82
N ALA A 64 12.29 -4.33 6.80
CA ALA A 64 13.12 -4.61 5.63
C ALA A 64 13.48 -3.34 4.86
N THR A 65 12.58 -2.35 4.84
CA THR A 65 12.83 -1.08 4.17
C THR A 65 13.89 -0.28 4.94
N TRP A 66 13.80 -0.25 6.27
CA TRP A 66 14.80 0.39 7.12
C TRP A 66 16.17 -0.27 7.00
N SER A 67 16.23 -1.61 6.95
CA SER A 67 17.50 -2.33 6.82
C SER A 67 18.17 -2.05 5.47
N GLU A 68 17.41 -1.99 4.37
CA GLU A 68 17.95 -1.64 3.06
C GLU A 68 18.43 -0.18 3.01
N VAL A 69 17.68 0.78 3.57
CA VAL A 69 18.12 2.17 3.63
C VAL A 69 19.37 2.33 4.49
N TYR A 70 19.46 1.64 5.63
CA TYR A 70 20.66 1.63 6.46
C TYR A 70 21.85 1.04 5.71
N ARG A 71 21.64 -0.07 4.99
CA ARG A 71 22.67 -0.73 4.18
C ARG A 71 23.23 0.21 3.10
N ILE A 72 22.37 0.91 2.36
CA ILE A 72 22.76 1.82 1.28
C ILE A 72 23.41 3.09 1.84
N SER A 73 22.88 3.64 2.94
CA SER A 73 23.30 4.96 3.45
C SER A 73 24.51 4.90 4.38
N VAL A 74 24.66 3.81 5.14
CA VAL A 74 25.72 3.68 6.17
C VAL A 74 26.74 2.62 5.77
N THR A 75 26.29 1.38 5.52
CA THR A 75 27.21 0.25 5.29
C THR A 75 28.02 0.40 4.00
N PHE A 76 27.38 0.83 2.91
CA PHE A 76 28.05 1.03 1.61
C PHE A 76 28.24 2.51 1.26
N TYR A 77 28.34 3.37 2.28
CA TYR A 77 28.59 4.79 2.07
C TYR A 77 29.86 5.01 1.24
N GLY A 78 29.74 5.78 0.15
CA GLY A 78 30.86 6.06 -0.76
C GLY A 78 31.26 4.90 -1.69
N GLN A 79 30.52 3.80 -1.72
CA GLN A 79 30.79 2.63 -2.57
C GLN A 79 29.67 2.39 -3.61
N PRO A 80 29.61 3.17 -4.72
CA PRO A 80 28.54 3.08 -5.71
C PRO A 80 28.37 1.68 -6.31
N VAL A 81 29.47 0.98 -6.56
CA VAL A 81 29.48 -0.37 -7.16
C VAL A 81 28.77 -1.41 -6.28
N ALA A 82 28.86 -1.26 -4.96
CA ALA A 82 28.19 -2.16 -4.02
C ALA A 82 26.69 -1.86 -3.87
N ILE A 83 26.27 -0.64 -4.19
CA ILE A 83 24.86 -0.19 -4.20
C ILE A 83 24.17 -0.65 -5.48
N GLU A 84 24.85 -0.57 -6.63
CA GLU A 84 24.32 -0.99 -7.93
C GLU A 84 24.01 -2.48 -8.03
N ARG A 85 24.61 -3.31 -7.15
CA ARG A 85 24.37 -4.74 -7.13
C ARG A 85 23.01 -5.03 -6.51
N ASN A 86 22.17 -5.71 -7.27
CA ASN A 86 20.86 -6.14 -6.81
C ASN A 86 20.99 -7.07 -5.59
N ASN A 87 20.15 -6.82 -4.58
CA ASN A 87 20.12 -7.60 -3.35
C ASN A 87 18.79 -8.34 -3.22
N VAL A 88 18.83 -9.52 -2.61
CA VAL A 88 17.66 -10.33 -2.28
C VAL A 88 16.68 -9.55 -1.38
N GLY A 89 17.17 -8.64 -0.54
CA GLY A 89 16.32 -7.77 0.28
C GLY A 89 15.38 -6.89 -0.54
N VAL A 90 15.82 -6.38 -1.69
CA VAL A 90 14.99 -5.57 -2.60
C VAL A 90 13.89 -6.41 -3.24
N SER A 91 14.20 -7.64 -3.67
CA SER A 91 13.19 -8.58 -4.16
C SER A 91 12.11 -8.87 -3.12
N LEU A 92 12.52 -9.08 -1.86
CA LEU A 92 11.61 -9.37 -0.77
C LEU A 92 10.69 -8.18 -0.44
N LEU A 93 11.21 -6.95 -0.56
CA LEU A 93 10.40 -5.73 -0.42
C LEU A 93 9.27 -5.67 -1.45
N PHE A 94 9.57 -5.93 -2.73
CA PHE A 94 8.54 -5.94 -3.77
C PHE A 94 7.50 -7.05 -3.55
N ALA A 95 7.94 -8.24 -3.15
CA ALA A 95 7.04 -9.35 -2.83
C ALA A 95 6.06 -8.99 -1.70
N PHE A 96 6.58 -8.45 -0.58
CA PHE A 96 5.72 -8.01 0.52
C PHE A 96 4.77 -6.88 0.09
N SER A 97 5.27 -5.89 -0.65
CA SER A 97 4.44 -4.78 -1.16
C SER A 97 3.28 -5.26 -2.03
N GLY A 98 3.50 -6.28 -2.86
CA GLY A 98 2.47 -6.92 -3.67
C GLY A 98 1.38 -7.57 -2.81
N LEU A 99 1.79 -8.40 -1.84
CA LEU A 99 0.89 -9.10 -0.92
C LEU A 99 0.05 -8.14 -0.09
N ILE A 100 0.69 -7.13 0.51
CA ILE A 100 0.05 -6.07 1.29
C ILE A 100 -1.03 -5.39 0.47
N GLY A 101 -0.69 -4.92 -0.75
CA GLY A 101 -1.64 -4.19 -1.58
C GLY A 101 -2.83 -5.05 -2.04
N CYS A 102 -2.62 -6.34 -2.31
CA CYS A 102 -3.70 -7.26 -2.63
C CYS A 102 -4.70 -7.37 -1.48
N ILE A 103 -4.20 -7.55 -0.24
CA ILE A 103 -5.04 -7.64 0.95
C ILE A 103 -5.85 -6.34 1.12
N VAL A 104 -5.19 -5.18 0.94
CA VAL A 104 -5.81 -3.86 1.09
C VAL A 104 -6.89 -3.63 0.04
N GLN A 105 -6.63 -3.93 -1.24
CA GLN A 105 -7.61 -3.78 -2.32
C GLN A 105 -8.78 -4.75 -2.18
N ALA A 106 -8.52 -6.00 -1.76
CA ALA A 106 -9.58 -6.96 -1.45
C ALA A 106 -10.50 -6.41 -0.35
N TYR A 107 -9.92 -5.85 0.72
CA TYR A 107 -10.67 -5.25 1.81
C TYR A 107 -11.52 -4.05 1.38
N TYR A 108 -10.92 -3.09 0.64
CA TYR A 108 -11.65 -1.91 0.17
C TYR A 108 -12.78 -2.29 -0.80
N GLY A 109 -12.53 -3.21 -1.73
CA GLY A 109 -13.57 -3.72 -2.62
C GLY A 109 -14.73 -4.36 -1.87
N TYR A 110 -14.44 -5.17 -0.84
CA TYR A 110 -15.48 -5.75 0.02
C TYR A 110 -16.28 -4.67 0.78
N ARG A 111 -15.60 -3.69 1.39
CA ARG A 111 -16.27 -2.58 2.11
C ARG A 111 -17.20 -1.80 1.20
N ILE A 112 -16.76 -1.51 -0.01
CA ILE A 112 -17.59 -0.80 -0.99
C ILE A 112 -18.76 -1.67 -1.44
N LEU A 113 -18.57 -2.98 -1.65
CA LEU A 113 -19.66 -3.90 -2.00
C LEU A 113 -20.77 -3.90 -0.94
N VAL A 114 -20.39 -3.97 0.34
CA VAL A 114 -21.34 -3.98 1.46
C VAL A 114 -22.16 -2.68 1.53
N ILE A 115 -21.53 -1.53 1.29
CA ILE A 115 -22.21 -0.22 1.40
C ILE A 115 -23.00 0.11 0.13
N SER A 116 -22.41 -0.14 -1.05
CA SER A 116 -22.99 0.20 -2.35
C SER A 116 -24.10 -0.78 -2.78
N LYS A 117 -23.98 -2.06 -2.39
CA LYS A 117 -24.77 -3.19 -2.93
C LYS A 117 -24.66 -3.35 -4.46
N ASN A 118 -23.69 -2.69 -5.10
CA ASN A 118 -23.41 -2.79 -6.53
C ASN A 118 -22.03 -3.44 -6.75
N TRP A 119 -21.95 -4.36 -7.71
CA TRP A 119 -20.78 -5.16 -8.01
C TRP A 119 -19.79 -4.47 -8.95
N VAL A 120 -20.20 -3.44 -9.70
CA VAL A 120 -19.35 -2.82 -10.72
C VAL A 120 -18.06 -2.21 -10.14
N ILE A 121 -18.17 -1.40 -9.10
CA ILE A 121 -17.00 -0.71 -8.49
C ILE A 121 -16.05 -1.70 -7.80
N PRO A 122 -16.53 -2.65 -6.97
CA PRO A 122 -15.67 -3.68 -6.37
C PRO A 122 -14.88 -4.51 -7.38
N ILE A 123 -15.50 -4.89 -8.51
CA ILE A 123 -14.82 -5.66 -9.57
C ILE A 123 -13.65 -4.87 -10.15
N ILE A 124 -13.81 -3.56 -10.40
CA ILE A 124 -12.73 -2.70 -10.89
C ILE A 124 -11.59 -2.62 -9.88
N ILE A 125 -11.90 -2.50 -8.59
CA ILE A 125 -10.90 -2.43 -7.52
C ILE A 125 -10.11 -3.75 -7.42
N TRP A 126 -10.79 -4.89 -7.44
CA TRP A 126 -10.14 -6.19 -7.38
C TRP A 126 -9.30 -6.48 -8.62
N PHE A 127 -9.78 -6.08 -9.79
CA PHE A 127 -8.98 -6.14 -11.02
C PHE A 127 -7.69 -5.32 -10.90
N GLY A 128 -7.78 -4.10 -10.34
CA GLY A 128 -6.62 -3.28 -10.00
C GLY A 128 -5.62 -3.98 -9.09
N GLY A 129 -6.10 -4.82 -8.16
CA GLY A 129 -5.21 -5.58 -7.28
C GLY A 129 -4.54 -6.79 -7.89
N ILE A 130 -5.21 -7.46 -8.83
CA ILE A 130 -4.58 -8.51 -9.63
C ILE A 130 -3.44 -7.93 -10.47
N LEU A 131 -3.68 -6.77 -11.12
CA LEU A 131 -2.64 -6.07 -11.86
C LEU A 131 -1.46 -5.70 -10.96
N ARG A 132 -1.73 -5.18 -9.76
CA ARG A 132 -0.69 -4.83 -8.80
C ARG A 132 0.21 -6.02 -8.45
N ILE A 133 -0.37 -7.18 -8.13
CA ILE A 133 0.43 -8.39 -7.83
C ILE A 133 1.30 -8.78 -9.02
N ALA A 134 0.75 -8.78 -10.23
CA ALA A 134 1.51 -9.14 -11.42
C ALA A 134 2.75 -8.26 -11.61
N PHE A 135 2.62 -6.94 -11.42
CA PHE A 135 3.75 -6.02 -11.47
C PHE A 135 4.73 -6.25 -10.30
N ALA A 136 4.23 -6.43 -9.07
CA ALA A 136 5.05 -6.64 -7.89
C ALA A 136 5.90 -7.92 -7.98
N GLU A 137 5.32 -9.04 -8.42
CA GLU A 137 6.04 -10.29 -8.62
C GLU A 137 7.07 -10.19 -9.75
N THR A 138 6.74 -9.48 -10.83
CA THR A 138 7.70 -9.22 -11.91
C THR A 138 8.92 -8.47 -11.36
N LEU A 139 8.70 -7.43 -10.54
CA LEU A 139 9.77 -6.67 -9.88
C LEU A 139 10.54 -7.49 -8.82
N ALA A 140 9.89 -8.47 -8.17
CA ALA A 140 10.54 -9.33 -7.20
C ALA A 140 11.48 -10.35 -7.87
N ILE A 141 11.13 -10.85 -9.06
CA ILE A 141 11.91 -11.84 -9.81
C ILE A 141 13.06 -11.19 -10.59
N PHE A 142 12.85 -9.97 -11.10
CA PHE A 142 13.80 -9.28 -11.98
C PHE A 142 15.24 -9.20 -11.44
N PRO A 143 15.48 -8.93 -10.13
CA PRO A 143 16.82 -8.89 -9.56
C PRO A 143 17.64 -10.18 -9.67
N PHE A 144 16.98 -11.34 -9.80
CA PHE A 144 17.66 -12.62 -10.01
C PHE A 144 18.12 -12.83 -11.46
N GLN A 145 17.51 -12.12 -12.42
CA GLN A 145 17.84 -12.21 -13.84
C GLN A 145 18.89 -11.20 -14.26
N THR A 146 18.88 -10.00 -13.66
CA THR A 146 19.82 -8.93 -13.95
C THR A 146 20.45 -8.36 -12.67
N PRO A 147 21.77 -8.55 -12.47
CA PRO A 147 22.40 -8.21 -11.20
C PRO A 147 22.67 -6.71 -11.00
N THR A 148 22.41 -5.86 -12.00
CA THR A 148 22.77 -4.43 -11.96
C THR A 148 21.56 -3.51 -12.09
N ILE A 149 21.45 -2.52 -11.20
CA ILE A 149 20.37 -1.53 -11.15
C ILE A 149 20.37 -0.60 -12.38
N THR A 150 21.54 -0.29 -12.95
CA THR A 150 21.65 0.61 -14.13
C THR A 150 20.94 0.05 -15.35
N TYR A 151 21.12 -1.25 -15.64
CA TYR A 151 20.43 -1.93 -16.73
C TYR A 151 18.90 -1.88 -16.57
N PHE A 152 18.43 -2.06 -15.32
CA PHE A 152 17.01 -1.91 -14.99
C PHE A 152 16.51 -0.48 -15.20
N SER A 153 17.29 0.53 -14.79
CA SER A 153 16.91 1.94 -14.93
C SER A 153 16.85 2.44 -16.38
N GLU A 154 17.59 1.81 -17.29
CA GLU A 154 17.60 2.25 -18.70
C GLU A 154 16.46 1.60 -19.50
N HIS A 155 16.12 0.34 -19.20
CA HIS A 155 15.22 -0.45 -20.04
C HIS A 155 13.85 -0.73 -19.41
N TYR A 156 13.74 -0.67 -18.07
CA TYR A 156 12.60 -1.23 -17.35
C TYR A 156 11.99 -0.30 -16.29
N VAL A 157 12.33 1.00 -16.27
CA VAL A 157 11.73 1.97 -15.32
C VAL A 157 10.21 2.05 -15.39
N TRP A 158 9.63 1.75 -16.56
CA TRP A 158 8.19 1.68 -16.73
C TRP A 158 7.54 0.62 -15.81
N LEU A 159 8.26 -0.46 -15.45
CA LEU A 159 7.79 -1.45 -14.48
C LEU A 159 7.64 -0.88 -13.08
N LEU A 160 8.31 0.22 -12.73
CA LEU A 160 8.08 0.96 -11.49
C LEU A 160 7.00 2.04 -11.65
N LEU A 161 7.03 2.81 -12.74
CA LEU A 161 6.15 3.98 -12.90
C LEU A 161 4.69 3.61 -13.16
N VAL A 162 4.43 2.60 -14.00
CA VAL A 162 3.07 2.17 -14.34
C VAL A 162 2.28 1.69 -13.12
N PRO A 163 2.78 0.76 -12.29
CA PRO A 163 2.03 0.32 -11.11
C PRO A 163 1.86 1.44 -10.07
N LEU A 164 2.80 2.38 -9.96
CA LEU A 164 2.62 3.56 -9.10
C LEU A 164 1.47 4.45 -9.59
N GLY A 165 1.37 4.69 -10.90
CA GLY A 165 0.26 5.44 -11.50
C GLY A 165 -1.10 4.74 -11.28
N ILE A 166 -1.14 3.42 -11.48
CA ILE A 166 -2.34 2.62 -11.20
C ILE A 166 -2.70 2.71 -9.71
N GLN A 167 -1.72 2.65 -8.81
CA GLN A 167 -1.95 2.73 -7.37
C GLN A 167 -2.61 4.05 -6.97
N VAL A 168 -2.07 5.19 -7.45
CA VAL A 168 -2.65 6.50 -7.19
C VAL A 168 -4.10 6.59 -7.68
N PHE A 169 -4.36 6.09 -8.88
CA PHE A 169 -5.73 6.03 -9.42
C PHE A 169 -6.67 5.20 -8.54
N MET A 170 -6.22 4.02 -8.10
CA MET A 170 -7.00 3.12 -7.24
C MET A 170 -7.26 3.73 -5.86
N ASP A 171 -6.29 4.45 -5.29
CA ASP A 171 -6.45 5.11 -3.99
C ASP A 171 -7.48 6.25 -4.07
N ILE A 172 -7.44 7.05 -5.14
CA ILE A 172 -8.46 8.08 -5.41
C ILE A 172 -9.84 7.45 -5.59
N LEU A 173 -9.94 6.35 -6.33
CA LEU A 173 -11.20 5.63 -6.54
C LEU A 173 -11.77 5.08 -5.23
N ASN A 174 -10.92 4.45 -4.40
CA ASN A 174 -11.32 3.89 -3.11
C ASN A 174 -11.79 4.98 -2.14
N ALA A 175 -11.00 6.05 -1.98
CA ALA A 175 -11.33 7.16 -1.10
C ALA A 175 -12.60 7.89 -1.60
N GLY A 176 -12.69 8.17 -2.90
CA GLY A 176 -13.85 8.81 -3.52
C GLY A 176 -15.13 7.99 -3.36
N ALA A 177 -15.07 6.68 -3.63
CA ALA A 177 -16.21 5.79 -3.46
C ALA A 177 -16.68 5.74 -2.00
N LEU A 178 -15.77 5.56 -1.04
CA LEU A 178 -16.11 5.54 0.38
C LEU A 178 -16.74 6.86 0.83
N CYS A 179 -16.14 8.00 0.48
CA CYS A 179 -16.68 9.32 0.81
C CYS A 179 -18.07 9.52 0.22
N TYR A 180 -18.27 9.18 -1.06
CA TYR A 180 -19.56 9.32 -1.74
C TYR A 180 -20.66 8.49 -1.07
N TYR A 181 -20.39 7.19 -0.82
CA TYR A 181 -21.38 6.30 -0.24
C TYR A 181 -21.69 6.63 1.23
N LEU A 182 -20.68 7.05 2.01
CA LEU A 182 -20.90 7.50 3.39
C LEU A 182 -21.72 8.79 3.45
N TRP A 183 -21.45 9.74 2.56
CA TRP A 183 -22.21 10.98 2.48
C TRP A 183 -23.67 10.75 2.12
N ARG A 184 -23.93 9.84 1.16
CA ARG A 184 -25.30 9.44 0.79
C ARG A 184 -26.03 8.73 1.94
N GLY A 185 -25.35 7.84 2.67
CA GLY A 185 -25.91 7.14 3.82
C GLY A 185 -26.25 8.08 4.98
N ARG A 186 -25.39 9.08 5.26
CA ARG A 186 -25.63 10.09 6.30
C ARG A 186 -26.81 11.01 5.96
N SER A 187 -26.93 11.44 4.71
CA SER A 187 -28.03 12.31 4.26
C SER A 187 -29.39 11.60 4.36
N THR A 188 -29.42 10.29 4.09
CA THR A 188 -30.62 9.47 4.22
C THR A 188 -31.04 9.31 5.69
N ASN A 189 -30.09 9.02 6.59
CA ASN A 189 -30.37 8.86 8.02
C ASN A 189 -30.77 10.17 8.71
N ALA A 190 -30.16 11.30 8.35
CA ALA A 190 -30.53 12.62 8.89
C ALA A 190 -31.93 13.06 8.44
N THR A 191 -32.35 12.67 7.23
CA THR A 191 -33.71 12.89 6.77
C THR A 191 -34.68 12.05 7.60
N ILE A 192 -34.42 10.76 7.80
CA ILE A 192 -35.30 9.85 8.57
C ILE A 192 -35.45 10.30 10.03
N SER A 193 -34.38 10.77 10.71
CA SER A 193 -34.50 11.25 12.10
C SER A 193 -35.39 12.49 12.23
N GLY A 194 -35.32 13.42 11.26
CA GLY A 194 -36.20 14.59 11.23
C GLY A 194 -37.68 14.23 11.02
N TRP A 195 -37.97 13.17 10.25
CA TRP A 195 -39.33 12.65 10.09
C TRP A 195 -39.88 11.97 11.35
N VAL A 196 -39.02 11.35 12.17
CA VAL A 196 -39.41 10.72 13.44
C VAL A 196 -39.68 11.79 14.51
N GLU A 197 -38.88 12.85 14.56
CA GLU A 197 -39.09 13.96 15.51
C GLU A 197 -40.33 14.83 15.16
N CYS A 198 -40.69 14.98 13.88
CA CYS A 198 -41.91 15.70 13.48
C CYS A 198 -43.22 14.91 13.68
N LYS A 199 -43.16 13.64 14.12
CA LYS A 199 -44.33 12.78 14.34
C LYS A 199 -44.66 12.53 15.82
N VAL A 200 -43.94 13.19 16.73
CA VAL A 200 -44.20 13.20 18.19
C VAL A 200 -44.67 14.60 18.58
#